data_AF-A0A2E5IJD4-F1
#
_entry.id   AF-A0A2E5IJD4-F1
#
_cell.length_a   1.000
_cell.length_b   1.000
_cell.length_c   1.000
_cell.angle_alpha   90.00
_cell.angle_beta   90.00
_cell.angle_gamma   90.00
#
_symmetry.space_group_name_H-M   'P 1'
#
loop_
_entity.id
_entity.type
_entity.pdbx_description
1 polymer ?
#
loop_
_entity_poly.entity_id
_entity_poly.type
_entity_poly.pdbx_seq_one_letter_code
_entity_poly.pdbx_strand_id
1 'polypeptide(L)'
;MSAKVSLFATCILNNFYPDVAFSVVRVLSKLGVDVTVRQDQTCCGQPFFNSGHWNDSAKLMRKFVESYSGGEEDIVLPSGSCTSMVRNHYLEVCDDDDIGGIRDVSGRTFEFTEYITRELGISDLTPFQS
;
A
#
# COMPACT_ATOMS: atom_id res chain seq x y z
N MET A 1 -20.40 -6.19 -7.34
CA MET A 1 -19.20 -5.58 -7.93
C MET A 1 -18.00 -6.17 -7.22
N SER A 2 -16.97 -6.63 -7.93
CA SER A 2 -15.72 -7.12 -7.32
C SER A 2 -14.90 -5.90 -6.89
N ALA A 3 -14.36 -5.93 -5.67
CA ALA A 3 -13.48 -4.88 -5.17
C ALA A 3 -12.18 -4.86 -6.00
N LYS A 4 -11.67 -3.66 -6.32
CA LYS A 4 -10.45 -3.48 -7.11
C LYS A 4 -9.33 -2.95 -6.22
N VAL A 5 -8.24 -3.69 -6.17
CA VAL A 5 -7.07 -3.36 -5.35
C VAL A 5 -5.85 -3.22 -6.24
N SER A 6 -5.08 -2.16 -6.03
CA SER A 6 -3.70 -2.08 -6.45
C SER A 6 -2.79 -2.49 -5.28
N LEU A 7 -2.22 -3.69 -5.36
CA LEU A 7 -1.31 -4.20 -4.34
C LEU A 7 0.04 -3.51 -4.48
N PHE A 8 0.45 -2.77 -3.45
CA PHE A 8 1.81 -2.29 -3.29
C PHE A 8 2.62 -3.33 -2.52
N ALA A 9 3.42 -4.12 -3.23
CA ALA A 9 4.10 -5.29 -2.67
C ALA A 9 5.15 -4.92 -1.60
N THR A 10 5.58 -3.66 -1.56
CA THR A 10 6.70 -3.12 -0.76
C THR A 10 8.08 -3.55 -1.28
N CYS A 11 9.09 -2.72 -0.99
CA CYS A 11 10.46 -2.98 -1.42
C CYS A 11 11.03 -4.28 -0.83
N ILE A 12 10.65 -4.63 0.40
CA ILE A 12 11.17 -5.82 1.08
C ILE A 12 10.61 -7.09 0.44
N LEU A 13 9.30 -7.20 0.26
CA LEU A 13 8.75 -8.42 -0.35
C LEU A 13 9.20 -8.54 -1.81
N ASN A 14 9.23 -7.43 -2.56
CA ASN A 14 9.61 -7.48 -3.96
C ASN A 14 11.07 -7.96 -4.18
N ASN A 15 12.00 -7.59 -3.29
CA ASN A 15 13.42 -7.94 -3.46
C ASN A 15 13.85 -9.20 -2.69
N PHE A 16 13.24 -9.50 -1.55
CA PHE A 16 13.74 -10.55 -0.64
C PHE A 16 12.74 -11.68 -0.40
N TYR A 17 11.43 -11.41 -0.46
CA TYR A 17 10.40 -12.40 -0.14
C TYR A 17 9.24 -12.39 -1.16
N PRO A 18 9.50 -12.57 -2.45
CA PRO A 18 8.48 -12.45 -3.51
C PRO A 18 7.34 -13.47 -3.35
N ASP A 19 7.63 -14.65 -2.80
CA ASP A 19 6.63 -15.68 -2.52
C ASP A 19 5.55 -15.22 -1.52
N VAL A 20 5.89 -14.30 -0.62
CA VAL A 20 4.93 -13.69 0.30
C VAL A 20 4.00 -12.74 -0.46
N ALA A 21 4.53 -11.92 -1.37
CA ALA A 21 3.71 -11.06 -2.23
C ALA A 21 2.74 -11.88 -3.09
N PHE A 22 3.22 -12.98 -3.70
CA PHE A 22 2.34 -13.89 -4.44
C PHE A 22 1.29 -14.56 -3.55
N SER A 23 1.62 -14.85 -2.29
CA SER A 23 0.65 -15.38 -1.31
C SER A 23 -0.45 -14.37 -0.99
N VAL A 24 -0.10 -13.09 -0.83
CA VAL A 24 -1.07 -12.00 -0.62
C VAL A 24 -2.03 -11.89 -1.80
N VAL A 25 -1.51 -11.92 -3.04
CA VAL A 25 -2.34 -11.94 -4.26
C VAL A 25 -3.30 -13.13 -4.24
N ARG A 26 -2.79 -14.35 -3.98
CA ARG A 26 -3.63 -15.56 -3.93
C ARG A 26 -4.77 -15.44 -2.92
N VAL A 27 -4.50 -14.89 -1.75
CA VAL A 27 -5.54 -14.68 -0.72
C VAL A 27 -6.58 -13.70 -1.24
N LEU A 28 -6.19 -12.50 -1.66
CA LEU A 28 -7.11 -11.48 -2.17
C LEU A 28 -7.95 -12.00 -3.36
N SER A 29 -7.34 -12.72 -4.30
CA SER A 29 -8.06 -13.33 -5.43
C SER A 29 -9.06 -14.39 -4.98
N LYS A 30 -8.73 -15.24 -3.99
CA LYS A 30 -9.69 -16.19 -3.40
C LYS A 30 -10.86 -15.49 -2.69
N LEU A 31 -10.64 -14.29 -2.17
CA LEU A 31 -11.67 -13.43 -1.57
C LEU A 31 -12.50 -12.68 -2.62
N GLY A 32 -12.27 -12.90 -3.91
CA GLY A 32 -13.02 -12.27 -5.00
C GLY A 32 -12.60 -10.82 -5.31
N VAL A 33 -11.40 -10.42 -4.87
CA VAL A 33 -10.80 -9.11 -5.18
C VAL A 33 -10.05 -9.19 -6.52
N ASP A 34 -10.29 -8.20 -7.38
CA ASP A 34 -9.52 -7.97 -8.60
C ASP A 34 -8.21 -7.23 -8.24
N VAL A 35 -7.08 -7.93 -8.34
CA VAL A 35 -5.78 -7.45 -7.86
C VAL A 35 -4.89 -7.07 -9.04
N THR A 36 -4.47 -5.82 -9.06
CA THR A 36 -3.43 -5.31 -9.96
C THR A 36 -2.15 -5.01 -9.19
N VAL A 37 -1.00 -5.07 -9.87
CA VAL A 37 0.29 -4.68 -9.32
C VAL A 37 0.96 -3.74 -10.30
N ARG A 38 1.36 -2.56 -9.83
CA ARG A 38 2.05 -1.58 -10.67
C ARG A 38 3.53 -1.96 -10.81
N GLN A 39 4.08 -1.84 -12.01
CA GLN A 39 5.47 -2.23 -12.30
C GLN A 39 6.51 -1.19 -11.85
N ASP A 40 6.10 0.05 -11.63
CA ASP A 40 6.95 1.19 -11.27
C ASP A 40 7.16 1.36 -9.76
N GLN A 41 6.72 0.37 -8.95
CA GLN A 41 6.86 0.38 -7.50
C GLN A 41 8.32 0.48 -7.05
N THR A 42 8.55 1.27 -6.00
CA THR A 42 9.89 1.45 -5.41
C THR A 42 9.87 1.17 -3.91
N CYS A 43 9.90 2.22 -3.09
CA CYS A 43 9.88 2.14 -1.63
C CYS A 43 8.90 3.20 -1.11
N CYS A 44 8.26 2.94 0.03
CA CYS A 44 7.42 3.93 0.70
C CYS A 44 8.23 5.06 1.37
N GLY A 45 9.57 4.99 1.39
CA GLY A 45 10.44 6.02 1.98
C GLY A 45 10.70 5.89 3.47
N GLN A 46 10.00 5.00 4.18
CA GLN A 46 10.11 4.87 5.64
C GLN A 46 11.55 4.69 6.18
N PRO A 47 12.42 3.85 5.57
CA PRO A 47 13.80 3.71 6.09
C PRO A 47 14.59 5.03 6.08
N PHE A 48 14.37 5.86 5.06
CA PHE A 48 15.00 7.18 4.95
C PHE A 48 14.40 8.16 5.95
N PHE A 49 13.07 8.15 6.11
CA PHE A 49 12.38 8.95 7.12
C PHE A 49 12.93 8.69 8.53
N ASN A 50 12.97 7.42 8.95
CA ASN A 50 13.43 7.01 10.28
C ASN A 50 14.90 7.36 10.55
N SER A 51 15.71 7.45 9.50
CA SER A 51 17.15 7.74 9.59
C SER A 51 17.48 9.24 9.47
N GLY A 52 16.46 10.11 9.37
CA GLY A 52 16.64 11.56 9.21
C GLY A 52 16.96 12.00 7.78
N HIS A 53 16.94 11.10 6.80
CA HIS A 53 17.13 11.40 5.37
C HIS A 53 15.81 11.88 4.73
N TRP A 54 15.23 12.94 5.28
CA TRP A 54 13.88 13.40 4.92
C TRP A 54 13.77 13.88 3.48
N ASN A 55 14.81 14.49 2.92
CA ASN A 55 14.84 14.86 1.50
C ASN A 55 14.72 13.64 0.57
N ASP A 56 15.31 12.50 0.94
CA ASP A 56 15.21 11.26 0.16
C ASP A 56 13.87 10.57 0.39
N SER A 57 13.35 10.63 1.62
CA SER A 57 11.97 10.21 1.92
C SER A 57 10.94 11.00 1.10
N ALA A 58 11.10 12.32 0.98
CA ALA A 58 10.23 13.20 0.20
C ALA A 58 10.21 12.82 -1.29
N LYS A 59 11.36 12.48 -1.87
CA LYS A 59 11.43 12.01 -3.27
C LYS A 59 10.62 10.73 -3.49
N LEU A 60 10.73 9.78 -2.55
CA LEU A 60 9.99 8.51 -2.62
C LEU A 60 8.50 8.70 -2.38
N MET A 61 8.13 9.59 -1.46
CA MET A 61 6.75 10.01 -1.25
C MET A 61 6.15 10.58 -2.55
N ARG A 62 6.82 11.55 -3.20
CA ARG A 62 6.31 12.14 -4.44
C ARG A 62 6.14 11.11 -5.55
N LYS A 63 7.09 10.17 -5.68
CA LYS A 63 6.94 9.06 -6.64
C LYS A 63 5.73 8.18 -6.32
N PHE A 64 5.48 7.86 -5.05
CA PHE A 64 4.30 7.10 -4.66
C PHE A 64 3.02 7.87 -4.99
N VAL A 65 2.96 9.16 -4.67
CA VAL A 65 1.82 10.03 -4.96
C VAL A 65 1.59 10.14 -6.47
N GLU A 66 2.64 10.36 -7.26
CA GLU A 66 2.57 10.42 -8.73
C GLU A 66 2.03 9.13 -9.33
N SER A 67 2.49 7.98 -8.84
CA SER A 67 1.96 6.69 -9.31
C SER A 67 0.48 6.58 -8.95
N TYR A 68 0.10 6.79 -7.70
CA TYR A 68 -1.23 6.38 -7.25
C TYR A 68 -2.32 7.44 -7.40
N SER A 69 -2.02 8.72 -7.22
CA SER A 69 -3.01 9.80 -7.07
C SER A 69 -4.01 9.85 -8.22
N GLY A 70 -5.29 10.05 -7.89
CA GLY A 70 -6.38 10.12 -8.87
C GLY A 70 -6.84 8.76 -9.43
N GLY A 71 -6.29 7.66 -8.92
CA GLY A 71 -6.79 6.31 -9.17
C GLY A 71 -8.06 5.98 -8.38
N GLU A 72 -8.86 5.05 -8.91
CA GLU A 72 -10.11 4.59 -8.27
C GLU A 72 -9.92 3.33 -7.42
N GLU A 73 -8.75 2.67 -7.48
CA GLU A 73 -8.50 1.44 -6.73
C GLU A 73 -8.07 1.71 -5.29
N ASP A 74 -8.42 0.81 -4.38
CA ASP A 74 -7.83 0.78 -3.04
C ASP A 74 -6.36 0.36 -3.15
N ILE A 75 -5.48 0.97 -2.35
CA ILE A 75 -4.07 0.65 -2.29
C ILE A 75 -3.83 -0.24 -1.07
N VAL A 76 -3.50 -1.50 -1.30
CA VAL A 76 -3.28 -2.45 -0.19
C VAL A 76 -1.80 -2.74 -0.03
N LEU A 77 -1.31 -2.67 1.21
CA LEU A 77 0.08 -2.96 1.56
C LEU A 77 0.14 -4.08 2.60
N PRO A 78 0.91 -5.16 2.36
CA PRO A 78 1.17 -6.21 3.35
C PRO A 78 2.29 -5.79 4.32
N SER A 79 2.21 -4.57 4.85
CA SER A 79 3.19 -4.01 5.78
C SER A 79 2.60 -2.83 6.53
N GLY A 80 2.30 -3.02 7.82
CA GLY A 80 1.80 -1.93 8.68
C GLY A 80 2.75 -0.73 8.76
N SER A 81 4.06 -0.95 8.66
CA SER A 81 5.05 0.13 8.71
C SER A 81 5.00 0.98 7.44
N CYS A 82 4.89 0.36 6.25
CA CYS A 82 4.72 1.08 5.00
C CYS A 82 3.36 1.78 4.93
N THR A 83 2.29 1.12 5.38
CA THR A 83 0.95 1.72 5.47
C THR A 83 0.98 2.97 6.36
N SER A 84 1.62 2.90 7.54
CA SER A 84 1.75 4.06 8.43
C SER A 84 2.55 5.18 7.77
N MET A 85 3.61 4.86 7.03
CA MET A 85 4.40 5.86 6.31
C MET A 85 3.52 6.68 5.36
N VAL A 86 2.74 6.00 4.52
CA VAL A 86 1.84 6.65 3.57
C VAL A 86 0.77 7.46 4.30
N ARG A 87 0.03 6.83 5.22
CA ARG A 87 -1.15 7.44 5.84
C ARG A 87 -0.82 8.56 6.82
N ASN A 88 0.27 8.43 7.57
CA ASN A 88 0.52 9.25 8.74
C ASN A 88 1.74 10.16 8.61
N HIS A 89 2.75 9.79 7.81
CA HIS A 89 4.06 10.47 7.83
C HIS A 89 4.41 11.19 6.52
N TYR A 90 3.69 10.97 5.42
CA TYR A 90 3.96 11.69 4.16
C TYR A 90 3.84 13.21 4.30
N LEU A 91 2.91 13.71 5.12
CA LEU A 91 2.74 15.14 5.36
C LEU A 91 3.92 15.78 6.12
N GLU A 92 4.76 14.98 6.78
CA GLU A 92 5.92 15.49 7.54
C GLU A 92 7.12 15.81 6.63
N VAL A 93 7.09 15.33 5.38
CA VAL A 93 8.18 15.49 4.41
C VAL A 93 7.73 16.11 3.09
N CYS A 94 6.51 16.63 3.03
CA CYS A 94 5.91 17.16 1.81
C CYS A 94 6.05 18.68 1.68
N ASP A 95 5.93 19.18 0.45
CA ASP A 95 5.66 20.59 0.19
C ASP A 95 4.15 20.83 0.01
N ASP A 96 3.71 22.10 -0.03
CA ASP A 96 2.29 22.45 -0.11
C ASP A 96 1.58 21.86 -1.34
N ASP A 97 2.27 21.80 -2.49
CA ASP A 97 1.74 21.27 -3.74
C ASP A 97 1.45 19.75 -3.68
N ASP A 98 2.09 19.02 -2.76
CA ASP A 98 1.95 17.57 -2.62
C ASP A 98 0.70 17.18 -1.80
N ILE A 99 0.17 18.09 -0.98
CA ILE A 99 -0.86 17.80 0.05
C ILE A 99 -2.12 17.17 -0.55
N GLY A 100 -2.56 17.63 -1.71
CA GLY A 100 -3.76 17.12 -2.38
C GLY A 100 -3.62 15.64 -2.74
N GLY A 101 -2.52 15.28 -3.40
CA GLY A 101 -2.24 13.91 -3.79
C GLY A 101 -1.97 13.00 -2.58
N ILE A 102 -1.30 13.50 -1.54
CA ILE A 102 -1.10 12.76 -0.29
C ILE A 102 -2.44 12.41 0.36
N ARG A 103 -3.36 13.38 0.46
CA ARG A 103 -4.68 13.14 1.06
C ARG A 103 -5.50 12.13 0.28
N ASP A 104 -5.43 12.16 -1.06
CA ASP A 104 -6.05 11.13 -1.91
C ASP A 104 -5.49 9.75 -1.58
N VAL A 105 -4.19 9.55 -1.75
CA VAL A 105 -3.59 8.20 -1.59
C VAL A 105 -3.75 7.69 -0.15
N SER A 106 -3.57 8.55 0.86
CA SER A 106 -3.73 8.17 2.27
C SER A 106 -5.16 7.77 2.63
N GLY A 107 -6.17 8.36 1.97
CA GLY A 107 -7.58 8.07 2.21
C GLY A 107 -8.02 6.68 1.76
N ARG A 108 -7.29 6.08 0.81
CA ARG A 108 -7.59 4.75 0.23
C ARG A 108 -6.42 3.77 0.33
N THR A 109 -5.48 4.04 1.24
CA THR A 109 -4.39 3.12 1.55
C THR A 109 -4.75 2.29 2.79
N PHE A 110 -4.65 0.96 2.68
CA PHE A 110 -5.01 0.03 3.74
C PHE A 110 -3.87 -0.95 4.01
N GLU A 111 -3.74 -1.35 5.28
CA GLU A 111 -2.94 -2.53 5.62
C GLU A 111 -3.69 -3.80 5.18
N PHE A 112 -2.97 -4.84 4.75
CA PHE A 112 -3.57 -6.06 4.19
C PHE A 112 -4.62 -6.73 5.08
N THR A 113 -4.35 -6.89 6.37
CA THR A 113 -5.31 -7.50 7.32
C THR A 113 -6.42 -6.52 7.71
N GLU A 114 -6.12 -5.22 7.79
CA GLU A 114 -7.12 -4.16 7.93
C GLU A 114 -8.13 -4.21 6.77
N TYR A 115 -7.66 -4.33 5.53
CA TYR A 115 -8.51 -4.40 4.34
C TYR A 115 -9.46 -5.60 4.40
N ILE A 116 -8.94 -6.78 4.70
CA ILE A 116 -9.75 -8.01 4.81
C ILE A 116 -10.81 -7.87 5.90
N THR A 117 -10.43 -7.36 7.07
CA THR A 117 -11.33 -7.35 8.23
C THR A 117 -12.33 -6.20 8.21
N ARG A 118 -11.93 -5.02 7.75
CA ARG A 118 -12.73 -3.79 7.82
C ARG A 118 -13.42 -3.44 6.52
N GLU A 119 -12.73 -3.56 5.39
CA GLU A 119 -13.32 -3.24 4.08
C GLU A 119 -14.11 -4.42 3.52
N LEU A 120 -13.58 -5.64 3.59
CA LEU A 120 -14.30 -6.84 3.16
C LEU A 120 -15.21 -7.43 4.24
N GLY A 121 -15.06 -7.03 5.50
CA GLY A 121 -15.86 -7.54 6.62
C GLY A 121 -15.59 -9.00 6.98
N ILE A 122 -14.44 -9.55 6.58
CA ILE A 122 -14.09 -10.96 6.76
C ILE A 122 -13.24 -11.12 8.01
N SER A 123 -13.77 -11.81 9.01
CA SER A 123 -13.06 -12.13 10.26
C SER A 123 -12.95 -13.64 10.52
N ASP A 124 -13.64 -14.45 9.72
CA ASP A 124 -13.58 -15.92 9.77
C ASP A 124 -13.06 -16.46 8.43
N LEU A 125 -11.88 -17.09 8.47
CA LEU A 125 -11.24 -17.70 7.31
C LEU A 125 -11.42 -19.22 7.25
N THR A 126 -12.23 -19.81 8.15
CA THR A 126 -12.55 -21.25 8.15
C THR A 126 -12.99 -21.77 6.77
N PRO A 127 -13.79 -21.04 5.97
CA PRO A 127 -14.16 -21.47 4.62
C PRO A 127 -12.97 -21.64 3.64
N PHE A 128 -11.80 -21.07 3.94
CA PHE A 128 -10.62 -21.09 3.08
C PHE A 128 -9.53 -22.09 3.51
N GLN A 129 -9.77 -22.89 4.56
CA GLN A 129 -8.85 -23.90 5.09
C GLN A 129 -8.85 -25.24 4.34
N SER A 130 -9.48 -25.30 3.16
CA SER A 130 -9.50 -26.49 2.29
C SER A 130 -8.30 -26.58 1.35
#